data_AF-X1MUQ3-F1
#
_entry.id   AF-X1MUQ3-F1
#
_cell.length_a   1.000
_cell.length_b   1.000
_cell.length_c   1.000
_cell.angle_alpha   90.00
_cell.angle_beta   90.00
_cell.angle_gamma   90.00
#
_symmetry.space_group_name_H-M   'P 1'
#
loop_
_entity.id
_entity.type
_entity.pdbx_description
1 polymer ?
#
loop_
_entity_poly.entity_id
_entity_poly.type
_entity_poly.pdbx_seq_one_letter_code
_entity_poly.pdbx_strand_id
1 'polypeptide(L)'
;MKNDVSYPSVMSRKNEILKRSAGIDYQEFEISPIAFDYEGLINCGGYSLSDVQKIQRETGVGNTPLVELKNITELVQSISAPGKGGRIFIKDEKAGPSGSF
;
A
#
# COMPACT_ATOMS: atom_id res chain seq x y z
N MET A 1 9.28 30.90 18.48
CA MET A 1 10.21 30.58 17.37
C MET A 1 9.40 29.99 16.22
N LYS A 2 9.49 30.52 15.00
CA LYS A 2 8.92 29.86 13.82
C LYS A 2 9.74 28.59 13.56
N ASN A 3 9.09 27.45 13.41
CA ASN A 3 9.76 26.23 12.98
C ASN A 3 10.40 26.48 11.61
N ASP A 4 11.65 26.06 11.43
CA ASP A 4 12.26 25.99 10.11
C ASP A 4 11.44 25.00 9.25
N VAL A 5 11.01 25.47 8.08
CA VAL A 5 10.15 24.73 7.13
C VAL A 5 10.93 24.31 5.88
N SER A 6 12.25 24.45 5.89
CA SER A 6 13.10 23.91 4.83
C SER A 6 12.89 22.39 4.71
N TYR A 7 12.94 21.87 3.47
CA TYR A 7 12.75 20.44 3.22
C TYR A 7 13.65 19.55 4.10
N PRO A 8 14.97 19.83 4.26
CA PRO A 8 15.82 19.03 5.15
C PRO A 8 15.36 19.05 6.61
N SER A 9 14.92 20.22 7.10
CA SER A 9 14.43 20.39 8.47
C SER A 9 13.09 19.70 8.73
N VAL A 10 12.23 19.61 7.72
CA VAL A 10 10.98 18.84 7.80
C VAL A 10 11.28 17.34 7.79
N MET A 11 12.15 16.89 6.89
CA MET A 11 12.49 15.48 6.76
C MET A 11 13.24 14.93 7.98
N SER A 12 14.08 15.74 8.65
CA SER A 12 14.75 15.33 9.89
C SER A 12 13.78 15.07 11.05
N ARG A 13 12.56 15.65 11.01
CA ARG A 13 11.51 15.48 12.01
C ARG A 13 10.33 14.64 11.52
N LYS A 14 10.49 13.92 10.40
CA LYS A 14 9.42 13.14 9.78
C LYS A 14 8.69 12.22 10.78
N ASN A 15 9.44 11.49 11.62
CA ASN A 15 8.86 10.55 12.57
C ASN A 15 8.03 11.27 13.65
N GLU A 16 8.51 12.40 14.16
CA GLU A 16 7.76 13.21 15.13
C GLU A 16 6.48 13.78 14.52
N ILE A 17 6.55 14.26 13.28
CA ILE A 17 5.39 14.79 12.55
C ILE A 17 4.35 13.68 12.35
N LEU A 18 4.77 12.50 11.91
CA LEU A 18 3.88 11.34 11.73
C LEU A 18 3.24 10.93 13.05
N LYS A 19 4.03 10.80 14.13
CA LYS A 19 3.53 10.44 15.46
C LYS A 19 2.47 11.43 15.96
N ARG A 20 2.71 12.74 15.80
CA ARG A 20 1.76 13.79 16.20
C ARG A 20 0.50 13.82 15.32
N SER A 21 0.62 13.49 14.04
CA SER A 21 -0.49 13.58 13.08
C SER A 21 -1.39 12.35 13.10
N ALA A 22 -0.78 11.15 13.13
CA ALA A 22 -1.50 9.88 13.11
C ALA A 22 -1.82 9.35 14.52
N GLY A 23 -1.15 9.85 15.57
CA GLY A 23 -1.28 9.33 16.93
C GLY A 23 -0.63 7.96 17.14
N ILE A 24 0.14 7.47 16.17
CA ILE A 24 0.78 6.15 16.17
C ILE A 24 2.30 6.34 16.16
N ASP A 25 2.99 5.65 17.06
CA ASP A 25 4.45 5.57 17.01
C ASP A 25 4.88 4.41 16.11
N TYR A 26 5.16 4.73 14.84
CA TYR A 26 5.58 3.72 13.85
C TYR A 26 6.88 3.00 14.22
N GLN A 27 7.72 3.57 15.10
CA GLN A 27 8.97 2.92 15.52
C GLN A 27 8.71 1.66 16.36
N GLU A 28 7.56 1.56 17.02
CA GLU A 28 7.20 0.38 17.82
C GLU A 28 6.99 -0.88 16.97
N PHE A 29 6.72 -0.69 15.66
CA PHE A 29 6.46 -1.77 14.73
C PHE A 29 7.64 -2.04 13.79
N GLU A 30 8.73 -1.28 13.87
CA GLU A 30 9.91 -1.53 13.05
C GLU A 30 10.72 -2.70 13.61
N ILE A 31 10.80 -3.81 12.87
CA ILE A 31 11.56 -5.01 13.26
C ILE A 31 13.01 -4.89 12.76
N SER A 32 13.19 -4.40 11.53
CA SER A 32 14.49 -4.18 10.89
C SER A 32 14.34 -3.22 9.69
N PRO A 33 15.43 -2.79 9.04
CA PRO A 33 15.35 -1.90 7.87
C PRO A 33 14.50 -2.41 6.69
N ILE A 34 14.21 -3.72 6.63
CA ILE A 34 13.38 -4.35 5.59
C ILE A 34 12.17 -5.11 6.14
N ALA A 35 11.93 -5.04 7.46
CA ALA A 35 10.85 -5.79 8.11
C ALA A 35 10.08 -4.90 9.08
N PHE A 36 8.76 -4.95 8.99
CA PHE A 36 7.85 -4.11 9.75
C PHE A 36 6.63 -4.94 10.17
N ASP A 37 6.20 -4.79 11.41
CA ASP A 37 5.05 -5.49 11.98
C ASP A 37 3.73 -4.83 11.55
N TYR A 38 3.33 -5.09 10.30
CA TYR A 38 2.07 -4.57 9.75
C TYR A 38 0.84 -5.13 10.47
N GLU A 39 0.90 -6.38 10.95
CA GLU A 39 -0.20 -7.00 11.68
C GLU A 39 -0.39 -6.32 13.04
N GLY A 40 0.70 -6.09 13.79
CA GLY A 40 0.67 -5.30 15.01
C GLY A 40 0.14 -3.88 14.79
N LEU A 41 0.59 -3.22 13.71
CA LEU A 41 0.12 -1.88 13.35
C LEU A 41 -1.38 -1.85 13.05
N ILE A 42 -1.88 -2.79 12.25
CA ILE A 42 -3.31 -2.86 11.91
C ILE A 42 -4.14 -3.13 13.16
N ASN A 43 -3.70 -4.05 14.03
CA ASN A 43 -4.40 -4.39 15.27
C ASN A 43 -4.36 -3.28 16.33
N CYS A 44 -3.43 -2.31 16.22
CA CYS A 44 -3.39 -1.13 17.09
C CYS A 44 -4.53 -0.14 16.77
N GLY A 45 -4.92 -0.04 15.50
CA GLY A 45 -6.13 0.67 15.12
C GLY A 45 -7.34 -0.14 15.56
N GLY A 46 -8.26 0.42 16.34
CA GLY A 46 -9.42 -0.29 16.91
C GLY A 46 -10.46 -0.83 15.90
N TYR A 47 -10.07 -1.08 14.65
CA TYR A 47 -10.86 -1.63 13.57
C TYR A 47 -10.22 -2.92 13.09
N SER A 48 -11.03 -3.96 12.88
CA SER A 48 -10.56 -5.15 12.19
C SER A 48 -10.25 -4.83 10.72
N LEU A 49 -9.42 -5.64 10.07
CA LEU A 49 -9.20 -5.55 8.62
C LEU A 49 -10.53 -5.60 7.84
N SER A 50 -11.51 -6.40 8.30
CA SER A 50 -12.85 -6.45 7.72
C SER A 50 -13.63 -5.15 7.85
N ASP A 51 -13.49 -4.44 8.99
CA ASP A 51 -14.13 -3.14 9.19
C ASP A 51 -13.52 -2.10 8.23
N VAL A 52 -12.19 -2.09 8.13
CA VAL A 52 -11.47 -1.20 7.18
C VAL A 52 -11.94 -1.44 5.75
N GLN A 53 -12.02 -2.71 5.32
CA GLN A 53 -12.52 -3.06 3.99
C GLN A 53 -13.97 -2.62 3.77
N LYS A 54 -14.82 -2.74 4.79
CA LYS A 54 -16.22 -2.30 4.71
C LYS A 54 -16.29 -0.78 4.51
N ILE A 55 -15.59 -0.02 5.35
CA ILE A 55 -15.54 1.45 5.29
C ILE A 55 -14.99 1.94 3.94
N GLN A 56 -13.90 1.32 3.47
CA GLN A 56 -13.33 1.65 2.16
C GLN A 56 -14.33 1.40 1.03
N ARG A 57 -15.03 0.26 1.03
CA ARG A 57 -16.06 -0.03 0.02
C ARG A 57 -17.22 0.96 0.04
N GLU A 58 -17.65 1.42 1.20
CA GLU A 58 -18.69 2.46 1.34
C GLU A 58 -18.27 3.80 0.71
N THR A 59 -16.96 4.05 0.58
CA THR A 59 -16.40 5.26 -0.04
C THR A 59 -15.89 5.04 -1.47
N GLY A 60 -16.18 3.87 -2.07
CA GLY A 60 -15.75 3.52 -3.43
C GLY A 60 -14.27 3.13 -3.53
N VAL A 61 -13.58 2.91 -2.40
CA VAL A 61 -12.19 2.45 -2.34
C VAL A 61 -12.13 0.93 -2.22
N GLY A 62 -11.15 0.33 -2.89
CA GLY A 62 -10.95 -1.12 -2.92
C GLY A 62 -11.74 -1.83 -4.04
N ASN A 63 -11.51 -3.14 -4.19
CA ASN A 63 -12.11 -3.97 -5.25
C ASN A 63 -11.93 -3.45 -6.70
N THR A 64 -10.86 -2.69 -6.95
CA THR A 64 -10.47 -2.32 -8.31
C THR A 64 -10.19 -3.56 -9.18
N PRO A 65 -10.39 -3.50 -10.51
CA PRO A 65 -10.31 -4.68 -11.37
C PRO A 65 -8.96 -5.39 -11.29
N LEU A 66 -8.98 -6.73 -11.28
CA LEU A 66 -7.80 -7.56 -11.53
C LEU A 66 -7.94 -8.17 -12.92
N VAL A 67 -7.35 -7.51 -13.92
CA VAL A 67 -7.54 -7.83 -15.34
C VAL A 67 -6.42 -8.73 -15.83
N GLU A 68 -6.76 -9.88 -16.39
CA GLU A 68 -5.78 -10.72 -17.10
C GLU A 68 -5.50 -10.16 -18.50
N LEU A 69 -4.23 -9.95 -18.82
CA LEU A 69 -3.77 -9.54 -20.14
C LEU A 69 -3.61 -10.75 -21.06
N LYS A 70 -4.72 -11.34 -21.50
CA LYS A 70 -4.74 -12.63 -22.24
C LYS A 70 -3.71 -12.71 -23.37
N ASN A 71 -3.65 -11.70 -24.23
CA ASN A 71 -2.70 -11.67 -25.35
C ASN A 71 -1.23 -11.64 -24.90
N ILE A 72 -0.93 -10.93 -23.80
CA ILE A 72 0.43 -10.87 -23.24
C ILE A 72 0.77 -12.18 -22.54
N THR A 73 -0.19 -12.76 -21.81
CA THR A 73 -0.06 -14.09 -21.21
C THR A 73 0.23 -15.14 -22.28
N GLU A 74 -0.51 -15.15 -23.39
CA GLU A 74 -0.29 -16.07 -24.53
C GLU A 74 1.10 -15.90 -25.13
N LEU A 75 1.55 -14.66 -25.36
CA LEU A 75 2.89 -14.37 -25.85
C LEU A 75 3.99 -14.86 -24.89
N VAL A 76 3.85 -14.57 -23.60
CA VAL A 76 4.81 -15.02 -22.58
C VAL A 76 4.88 -16.54 -22.55
N GLN A 77 3.73 -17.22 -22.65
CA GLN A 77 3.67 -18.67 -22.68
C GLN A 77 4.28 -19.27 -23.95
N SER A 78 4.12 -18.61 -25.11
CA SER A 78 4.65 -19.12 -26.38
C SER A 78 6.17 -19.04 -26.50
N ILE A 79 6.81 -18.09 -25.80
CA ILE A 79 8.27 -17.89 -25.85
C ILE A 79 9.01 -18.52 -24.65
N SER A 80 8.27 -18.92 -23.61
CA SER A 80 8.84 -19.51 -22.40
C SER A 80 9.12 -21.01 -22.56
N ALA A 81 10.15 -21.50 -21.86
CA ALA A 81 10.37 -22.95 -21.76
C ALA A 81 9.16 -23.64 -21.07
N PRO A 82 8.93 -24.94 -21.33
CA PRO A 82 7.85 -25.68 -20.69
C PRO A 82 7.81 -25.49 -19.17
N GLY A 83 6.66 -25.10 -18.63
CA GLY A 83 6.45 -24.84 -17.20
C GLY A 83 6.94 -23.49 -16.68
N LYS A 84 7.49 -22.60 -17.54
CA LYS A 84 8.00 -21.29 -17.12
C LYS A 84 7.14 -20.08 -17.56
N GLY A 85 6.05 -20.32 -18.30
CA GLY A 85 5.15 -19.27 -18.76
C GLY A 85 4.10 -18.89 -17.71
N GLY A 86 4.22 -17.70 -17.12
CA GLY A 86 3.27 -17.16 -16.15
C GLY A 86 2.03 -16.53 -16.79
N ARG A 87 1.01 -16.24 -15.96
CA ARG A 87 -0.14 -15.40 -16.31
C ARG A 87 0.11 -13.98 -15.87
N ILE A 88 -0.22 -13.01 -16.73
CA ILE A 88 -0.01 -11.60 -16.45
C ILE A 88 -1.34 -10.96 -16.08
N PHE A 89 -1.37 -10.33 -14.90
CA PHE A 89 -2.51 -9.59 -14.39
C PHE A 89 -2.14 -8.15 -14.09
N ILE A 90 -3.06 -7.24 -14.34
CA ILE A 90 -3.01 -5.86 -13.89
C ILE A 90 -4.04 -5.68 -12.78
N LYS A 91 -3.59 -5.17 -11.63
CA LYS A 91 -4.47 -4.58 -10.63
C LYS A 91 -4.70 -3.11 -11.01
N ASP A 92 -5.86 -2.80 -11.56
CA ASP A 92 -6.16 -1.50 -12.18
C ASP A 92 -6.64 -0.48 -11.15
N GLU A 93 -5.71 0.02 -10.33
CA GLU A 93 -6.02 1.02 -9.30
C GLU A 93 -6.38 2.41 -9.86
N LYS A 94 -6.16 2.64 -11.15
CA LYS A 94 -6.67 3.84 -11.84
C LYS A 94 -8.20 3.88 -11.84
N ALA A 95 -8.86 2.74 -11.77
CA ALA A 95 -10.31 2.66 -11.65
C ALA A 95 -10.84 3.12 -10.27
N GLY A 96 -9.96 3.33 -9.29
CA GLY A 96 -10.32 3.87 -7.99
C GLY A 96 -10.70 5.36 -8.05
N PRO A 97 -11.38 5.90 -7.01
CA PRO A 97 -11.88 7.28 -7.02
C PRO A 97 -10.80 8.36 -7.18
N SER A 98 -9.61 8.09 -6.66
CA SER A 98 -8.41 8.96 -6.75
C SER A 98 -7.71 8.87 -8.11
N GLY A 99 -7.99 7.85 -8.92
CA GLY A 99 -7.22 7.55 -10.13
C GLY A 99 -5.80 6.99 -9.86
N SER A 100 -5.50 6.62 -8.61
CA SER A 100 -4.22 6.06 -8.15
C SER A 100 -4.45 5.18 -6.92
N PHE A 101 -3.50 4.27 -6.64
CA PHE A 101 -3.36 3.65 -5.32
C PHE A 101 -2.99 4.70 -4.27
#